data_AF-A0A533X5M4-F1
#
_entry.id   AF-A0A533X5M4-F1
#
_cell.length_a   1.000
_cell.length_b   1.000
_cell.length_c   1.000
_cell.angle_alpha   90.00
_cell.angle_beta   90.00
_cell.angle_gamma   90.00
#
_symmetry.space_group_name_H-M   'P 1'
#
loop_
_entity.id
_entity.type
_entity.pdbx_description
1 polymer ?
#
loop_
_entity_poly.entity_id
_entity_poly.type
_entity_poly.pdbx_seq_one_letter_code
_entity_poly.pdbx_strand_id
1 'polypeptide(L)' 'MAHVAKTADAVLRLSPRIELLPILHASGDMAQEVRETLIERRFDCLAVPLPPSVEEMVETAVD' A
#
# COMPACT_ATOMS: atom_id res chain seq x y z
N MET A 1 12.37 16.84 17.92
CA MET A 1 12.17 15.42 17.58
C MET A 1 10.90 14.96 18.28
N ALA A 2 9.80 14.79 17.55
CA ALA A 2 8.50 14.45 18.14
C ALA A 2 8.40 12.93 18.33
N HIS A 3 8.22 12.50 19.56
CA HIS A 3 7.93 11.13 19.94
C HIS A 3 6.51 10.79 19.45
N VAL A 4 6.39 9.97 18.41
CA VAL A 4 5.09 9.52 17.89
C VAL A 4 4.49 8.54 18.89
N ALA A 5 3.31 8.89 19.43
CA ALA A 5 2.52 7.99 20.25
C ALA A 5 2.21 6.71 19.45
N LYS A 6 2.46 5.56 20.08
CA LYS A 6 2.40 4.24 19.45
C LYS A 6 0.95 3.75 19.36
N THR A 7 0.15 4.37 18.52
CA THR A 7 -1.21 3.89 18.19
C THR A 7 -1.12 2.81 17.11
N ALA A 8 -2.05 1.86 17.08
CA ALA A 8 -2.10 0.82 16.03
C ALA A 8 -2.05 1.42 14.61
N ASP A 9 -2.68 2.57 14.37
CA ASP A 9 -2.62 3.29 13.08
C ASP A 9 -1.19 3.74 12.70
N ALA A 10 -0.34 4.02 13.69
CA ALA A 10 1.04 4.42 13.43
C ALA A 10 1.90 3.27 12.89
N VAL A 11 1.51 2.00 13.13
CA VAL A 11 2.33 0.84 12.70
C VAL A 11 2.33 0.68 11.18
N LEU A 12 1.27 1.14 10.51
CA LEU A 12 1.12 1.05 9.06
C LEU A 12 1.61 2.31 8.34
N ARG A 13 2.07 3.34 9.05
CA ARG A 13 2.56 4.59 8.44
C ARG A 13 4.07 4.57 8.26
N LEU A 14 4.52 4.65 7.01
CA LEU A 14 5.93 4.85 6.68
C LEU A 14 6.34 6.32 6.84
N SER A 15 5.45 7.25 6.49
CA SER A 15 5.66 8.69 6.60
C SER A 15 4.31 9.43 6.73
N PRO A 16 4.28 10.77 6.94
CA PRO A 16 3.03 11.51 7.06
C PRO A 16 2.06 11.37 5.88
N ARG A 17 2.56 10.98 4.69
CA ARG A 17 1.77 10.83 3.46
C ARG A 17 1.88 9.44 2.82
N ILE A 18 2.53 8.49 3.49
CA ILE A 18 2.71 7.14 2.96
C ILE A 18 2.22 6.13 4.00
N GLU A 19 1.20 5.37 3.60
CA GLU A 19 0.59 4.30 4.37
C GLU A 19 0.85 2.96 3.66
N LEU A 20 1.10 1.92 4.46
CA LEU A 20 1.43 0.59 4.01
C LEU A 20 0.28 -0.35 4.37
N LEU A 21 -0.36 -0.91 3.36
CA LEU A 21 -1.37 -1.96 3.54
C LEU A 21 -0.72 -3.31 3.21
N PRO A 22 -0.44 -4.15 4.22
CA PRO A 22 0.22 -5.42 3.96
C PRO A 22 -0.73 -6.37 3.21
N ILE A 23 -0.18 -7.14 2.28
CA ILE A 23 -0.89 -8.23 1.58
C ILE A 23 -0.25 -9.55 2.00
N LEU A 24 -1.06 -10.45 2.57
CA LEU A 24 -0.64 -11.82 2.84
C LEU A 24 -1.30 -12.76 1.84
N HIS A 25 -0.47 -13.46 1.06
CA HIS A 25 -0.97 -14.44 0.10
C HIS A 25 -1.77 -15.55 0.82
N ALA A 26 -2.87 -15.97 0.20
CA ALA A 26 -3.83 -16.94 0.74
C ALA A 26 -4.64 -16.50 2.00
N SER A 27 -4.59 -15.22 2.40
CA SER A 27 -5.47 -14.67 3.43
C SER A 27 -6.64 -13.90 2.81
N GLY A 28 -7.84 -14.48 2.86
CA GLY A 28 -9.07 -13.88 2.33
C GLY A 28 -9.49 -12.62 3.10
N ASP A 29 -9.48 -12.69 4.43
CA ASP A 29 -9.85 -11.56 5.30
C ASP A 29 -8.95 -10.36 5.04
N MET A 30 -7.65 -10.59 4.90
CA MET A 30 -6.69 -9.52 4.63
C MET A 30 -6.87 -8.90 3.25
N ALA A 31 -7.18 -9.72 2.25
CA ALA A 31 -7.50 -9.22 0.91
C ALA A 31 -8.78 -8.37 0.91
N GLN A 32 -9.79 -8.76 1.70
CA GLN A 32 -11.03 -8.01 1.83
C GLN A 32 -10.81 -6.66 2.53
N GLU A 33 -10.11 -6.65 3.67
CA GLU A 33 -9.82 -5.42 4.42
C GLU A 33 -9.01 -4.40 3.61
N VAL A 34 -8.00 -4.85 2.86
CA VAL A 34 -7.21 -3.96 2.00
C VAL A 34 -8.09 -3.37 0.90
N ARG A 35 -8.94 -4.20 0.28
CA ARG A 35 -9.87 -3.74 -0.76
C ARG A 35 -10.85 -2.71 -0.21
N GLU A 36 -11.47 -2.97 0.94
CA GLU A 36 -12.43 -2.05 1.58
C GLU A 36 -11.74 -0.73 1.96
N THR A 37 -10.55 -0.79 2.55
CA THR A 37 -9.75 0.39 2.89
C THR A 37 -9.47 1.27 1.66
N LEU A 38 -9.11 0.66 0.52
CA LEU A 38 -8.84 1.38 -0.73
C LEU A 38 -10.11 1.99 -1.36
N ILE A 39 -11.30 1.43 -1.10
CA ILE A 39 -12.58 1.94 -1.61
C ILE A 39 -13.12 3.07 -0.75
N GLU A 40 -13.00 2.97 0.57
CA GLU A 40 -13.59 3.92 1.52
C GLU A 40 -12.83 5.24 1.61
N ARG A 41 -11.56 5.25 1.20
CA ARG A 41 -10.65 6.40 1.35
C ARG A 41 -10.09 6.82 0.01
N ARG A 42 -9.79 8.11 -0.10
CA ARG A 42 -9.12 8.66 -1.29
C ARG A 42 -7.61 8.58 -1.14
N PHE A 43 -6.96 7.97 -2.12
CA PHE A 43 -5.51 7.97 -2.27
C PHE A 43 -5.14 8.72 -3.55
N ASP A 44 -4.09 9.53 -3.47
CA ASP A 44 -3.59 10.28 -4.64
C ASP A 44 -2.73 9.40 -5.56
N CYS A 45 -2.18 8.30 -5.03
CA CYS A 45 -1.35 7.35 -5.75
C CYS A 45 -1.42 5.97 -5.08
N LEU A 46 -1.33 4.91 -5.88
CA LEU A 46 -1.20 3.53 -5.42
C LEU A 46 0.11 2.94 -5.96
N ALA A 47 0.98 2.50 -5.06
CA ALA A 47 2.18 1.75 -5.41
C ALA A 47 1.92 0.26 -5.19
N VAL A 48 2.05 -0.54 -6.24
CA VAL A 48 1.98 -2.01 -6.18
C VAL A 48 3.30 -2.61 -6.60
N PRO A 49 3.80 -3.66 -5.93
CA PRO A 49 4.96 -4.39 -6.40
C PRO A 49 4.60 -5.09 -7.72
N LEU A 50 5.34 -4.78 -8.77
CA LEU A 50 5.17 -5.42 -10.06
C LEU A 50 5.97 -6.72 -10.11
N PRO A 51 5.44 -7.80 -10.70
CA PRO A 51 6.24 -8.99 -10.98
C PRO A 51 7.34 -8.65 -12.02
N PRO A 52 8.52 -9.29 -11.96
CA PRO A 52 9.60 -9.02 -12.92
C PRO A 52 9.17 -9.17 -14.39
N SER A 53 8.19 -10.03 -14.66
CA SER A 53 7.67 -10.26 -16.01
C SER A 53 6.96 -9.05 -16.64
N VAL A 54 6.63 -8.00 -15.87
CA VAL A 54 5.94 -6.80 -16.40
C VAL A 54 6.78 -5.53 -16.30
N GLU A 55 8.01 -5.61 -15.78
CA GLU A 55 8.91 -4.45 -15.59
C GLU A 55 9.19 -3.71 -16.90
N GLU A 56 9.80 -4.39 -17.88
CA GLU A 56 10.17 -3.81 -19.19
C GLU A 56 8.96 -3.23 -19.94
N MET A 57 7.80 -3.92 -19.88
CA MET A 57 6.56 -3.46 -20.51
C MET A 57 6.04 -2.17 -19.87
N VAL A 58 6.14 -2.04 -18.54
CA VAL A 58 5.68 -0.84 -17.83
C VAL A 58 6.63 0.34 -18.08
N GLU A 59 7.94 0.11 -18.04
CA GLU A 59 8.94 1.16 -18.30
C GLU A 59 8.82 1.70 -19.73
N THR A 60 8.68 0.83 -20.73
CA THR A 60 8.53 1.26 -22.14
C THR A 60 7.24 2.03 -22.38
N ALA A 61 6.18 1.78 -21.62
CA ALA A 61 4.88 2.41 -21.84
C ALA A 61 4.79 3.86 -21.28
N VAL A 62 5.73 4.25 -20.41
CA VAL A 62 5.78 5.59 -19.81
C VAL A 62 6.78 6.54 -20.48
N ASP A 63 7.66 6.01 -21.35
CA ASP A 63 8.57 6.76 -22.23
C ASP A 63 7.86 7.27 -23.51
#